data_AF-A0A2V6NU74-F1
#
_entry.id   AF-A0A2V6NU74-F1
#
_cell.length_a   1.000
_cell.length_b   1.000
_cell.length_c   1.000
_cell.angle_alpha   90.00
_cell.angle_beta   90.00
_cell.angle_gamma   90.00
#
_symmetry.space_group_name_H-M   'P 1'
#
loop_
_entity.id
_entity.type
_entity.pdbx_description
1 polymer ?
#
loop_
_entity_poly.entity_id
_entity_poly.type
_entity_poly.pdbx_seq_one_letter_code
_entity_poly.pdbx_strand_id
1 'polypeptide(L)'
;KHTLDEESFINFIGEGIFITGGCSLLRGIDNLAEEIFEIPARVSHAQTMSGLTSAFHNPQFSTAIGLIKYAQAVQAERPQRRGFGRIFSRFLPGIR
;
A
#
# COMPACT_ATOMS: atom_id res chain seq x y z
N LYS A 1 9.13 27.08 13.74
CA LYS A 1 9.41 26.62 12.36
C LYS A 1 10.76 25.93 12.41
N HIS A 2 10.80 24.61 12.61
CA HIS A 2 11.99 23.85 12.21
C HIS A 2 11.89 23.75 10.70
N THR A 3 12.87 24.32 10.01
CA THR A 3 12.90 24.38 8.56
C THR A 3 13.33 23.01 8.05
N LEU A 4 12.57 22.43 7.12
CA LEU A 4 12.86 21.12 6.54
C LEU A 4 14.21 21.09 5.81
N ASP A 5 14.80 22.26 5.54
CA ASP A 5 16.17 22.45 5.05
C ASP A 5 17.23 21.77 5.92
N GLU A 6 16.97 21.54 7.21
CA GLU A 6 17.89 20.80 8.08
C GLU A 6 17.88 19.28 7.81
N GLU A 7 16.82 18.77 7.17
CA GLU A 7 16.62 17.36 6.85
C GLU A 7 16.91 17.11 5.35
N SER A 8 18.18 16.85 5.04
CA SER A 8 18.73 16.55 3.69
C SER A 8 17.98 15.47 2.89
N PHE A 9 17.03 14.74 3.46
CA PHE A 9 16.37 13.60 2.84
C PHE A 9 15.32 13.98 1.79
N ILE A 10 14.73 15.18 1.86
CA ILE A 10 13.67 15.61 0.92
C ILE A 10 14.18 15.65 -0.52
N ASN A 11 15.44 16.05 -0.73
CA ASN A 11 16.08 16.08 -2.05
C ASN A 11 16.26 14.69 -2.69
N PHE A 12 16.07 13.60 -1.94
CA PHE A 12 16.14 12.24 -2.46
C PHE A 12 14.76 11.67 -2.87
N ILE A 13 13.68 12.42 -2.67
CA ILE A 13 12.33 11.99 -3.01
C ILE A 13 12.06 12.26 -4.49
N GLY A 14 12.26 11.25 -5.33
CA GLY A 14 12.19 11.40 -6.79
C GLY A 14 10.82 11.83 -7.35
N GLU A 15 9.72 11.23 -6.90
CA GLU A 15 8.36 11.50 -7.42
C GLU A 15 7.59 12.58 -6.64
N GLY A 16 8.19 13.15 -5.59
CA GLY A 16 7.54 14.11 -4.69
C GLY A 16 6.62 13.48 -3.65
N ILE A 17 5.62 14.24 -3.20
CA ILE A 17 4.72 13.91 -2.09
C ILE A 17 3.37 13.41 -2.61
N PHE A 18 2.93 12.27 -2.09
CA PHE A 18 1.60 11.72 -2.31
C PHE A 18 0.74 11.87 -1.04
N ILE A 19 -0.35 12.64 -1.14
CA ILE A 19 -1.27 12.87 -0.02
C ILE A 19 -2.48 11.95 -0.17
N THR A 20 -2.89 11.29 0.91
CA THR A 20 -4.05 10.38 0.90
C THR A 20 -4.84 10.43 2.20
N GLY A 21 -5.87 9.60 2.36
CA GLY A 21 -6.79 9.61 3.50
C GLY A 21 -7.97 10.56 3.31
N GLY A 22 -8.73 10.80 4.38
CA GLY A 22 -9.89 11.70 4.32
C GLY A 22 -9.52 13.18 4.27
N CYS A 23 -8.49 13.59 5.01
CA CYS A 23 -8.03 14.98 5.03
C CYS A 23 -7.46 15.45 3.70
N SER A 24 -7.03 14.53 2.83
CA SER A 24 -6.54 14.89 1.49
C SER A 24 -7.64 15.39 0.56
N LEU A 25 -8.92 15.36 0.99
CA LEU A 25 -10.05 15.92 0.25
C LEU A 25 -10.28 17.41 0.56
N LEU A 26 -9.52 17.99 1.49
CA LEU A 26 -9.50 19.43 1.68
C LEU A 26 -9.00 20.10 0.39
N ARG A 27 -9.79 21.05 -0.12
CA ARG A 27 -9.46 21.77 -1.34
C ARG A 27 -8.14 22.51 -1.19
N GLY A 28 -7.20 22.27 -2.11
CA GLY A 28 -5.90 22.94 -2.16
C GLY A 28 -4.87 22.40 -1.16
N ILE A 29 -5.11 21.23 -0.55
CA ILE A 29 -4.14 20.61 0.36
C ILE A 29 -2.82 20.24 -0.32
N ASP A 30 -2.89 19.85 -1.60
CA ASP A 30 -1.75 19.61 -2.48
C ASP A 30 -1.00 20.91 -2.80
N ASN A 31 -1.71 22.00 -3.14
CA ASN A 31 -1.08 23.30 -3.37
C ASN A 31 -0.35 23.80 -2.11
N LEU A 32 -0.98 23.68 -0.94
CA LEU A 32 -0.37 24.07 0.33
C LEU A 32 0.87 23.22 0.65
N ALA A 33 0.81 21.91 0.37
CA ALA A 33 1.95 21.04 0.56
C ALA A 33 3.10 21.43 -0.40
N GLU A 34 2.80 21.69 -1.67
CA GLU A 34 3.80 22.14 -2.65
C GLU A 34 4.47 23.46 -2.22
N GLU A 35 3.70 24.42 -1.68
CA GLU A 35 4.23 25.67 -1.14
C GLU A 35 5.13 25.46 0.10
N ILE A 36 4.77 24.53 0.99
CA ILE A 36 5.53 24.28 2.23
C ILE A 36 6.80 23.46 1.97
N PHE A 37 6.71 22.45 1.09
CA PHE A 37 7.75 21.46 0.88
C PHE A 37 8.65 21.78 -0.32
N GLU A 38 8.29 22.76 -1.15
CA GLU A 38 9.02 23.18 -2.36
C GLU A 38 9.32 22.03 -3.34
N ILE A 39 8.53 20.96 -3.29
CA ILE A 39 8.58 19.80 -4.17
C ILE A 39 7.17 19.42 -4.62
N PRO A 40 7.01 18.73 -5.78
CA PRO A 40 5.70 18.36 -6.30
C PRO A 40 4.88 17.59 -5.26
N ALA A 41 3.65 18.03 -5.00
CA ALA A 41 2.72 17.36 -4.10
C ALA A 41 1.39 17.10 -4.83
N ARG A 42 0.79 15.92 -4.59
CA ARG A 42 -0.45 15.54 -5.27
C ARG A 42 -1.32 14.61 -4.45
N VAL A 43 -2.64 14.86 -4.49
CA VAL A 43 -3.63 13.96 -3.89
C VAL A 43 -3.68 12.67 -4.69
N SER A 44 -3.63 11.54 -3.99
CA SER A 44 -3.59 10.21 -4.60
C SER A 44 -4.42 9.20 -3.83
N HIS A 45 -4.87 8.17 -4.55
CA HIS A 45 -5.59 7.04 -3.98
C HIS A 45 -4.76 5.76 -4.16
N ALA A 46 -4.96 4.79 -3.28
CA ALA A 46 -4.35 3.48 -3.48
C ALA A 46 -4.86 2.85 -4.80
N GLN A 47 -3.95 2.23 -5.56
CA GLN A 47 -4.33 1.48 -6.75
C GLN A 47 -5.06 0.21 -6.35
N THR A 48 -6.23 -0.04 -6.94
CA THR A 48 -6.99 -1.28 -6.70
C THR A 48 -6.55 -2.41 -7.62
N MET A 49 -6.71 -3.65 -7.16
CA MET A 49 -6.71 -4.83 -8.04
C MET A 49 -7.97 -4.79 -8.92
N SER A 50 -7.84 -5.29 -10.15
CA SER A 50 -8.90 -5.35 -11.17
C SER A 50 -10.27 -5.76 -10.59
N GLY A 51 -11.27 -4.89 -10.72
CA GLY A 51 -12.64 -5.12 -10.25
C GLY A 51 -13.52 -3.89 -10.44
N LEU A 52 -14.76 -4.09 -10.88
CA LEU A 52 -15.69 -3.07 -11.36
C LEU A 52 -16.36 -2.32 -10.19
N THR A 53 -15.64 -1.47 -9.46
CA THR A 53 -16.32 -0.52 -8.55
C THR A 53 -15.55 0.79 -8.45
N SER A 54 -16.17 1.86 -8.94
CA SER A 54 -15.68 3.25 -8.89
C SER A 54 -15.36 3.76 -7.47
N ALA A 55 -15.89 3.09 -6.44
CA ALA A 55 -15.66 3.44 -5.03
C ALA A 55 -14.18 3.35 -4.60
N PHE A 56 -13.33 2.66 -5.35
CA PHE A 56 -11.93 2.46 -4.98
C PHE A 56 -10.99 3.62 -5.35
N HIS A 57 -11.44 4.57 -6.15
CA HIS A 57 -10.68 5.78 -6.49
C HIS A 57 -10.89 6.91 -5.46
N ASN A 58 -10.96 6.55 -4.17
CA ASN A 58 -11.13 7.52 -3.08
C ASN A 58 -9.92 7.40 -2.11
N PRO A 59 -9.17 8.49 -1.87
CA PRO A 59 -8.01 8.49 -0.97
C PRO A 59 -8.35 8.05 0.46
N GLN A 60 -9.62 8.16 0.89
CA GLN A 60 -10.10 7.67 2.19
C GLN A 60 -9.86 6.17 2.39
N PHE A 61 -9.84 5.37 1.32
CA PHE A 61 -9.72 3.91 1.42
C PHE A 61 -8.27 3.40 1.32
N SER A 62 -7.28 4.28 1.20
CA SER A 62 -5.89 3.87 0.97
C SER A 62 -5.33 2.94 2.05
N THR A 63 -5.66 3.18 3.32
CA THR A 63 -5.24 2.31 4.43
C THR A 63 -5.88 0.92 4.33
N ALA A 64 -7.19 0.85 4.11
CA ALA A 64 -7.90 -0.43 3.99
C ALA A 64 -7.38 -1.25 2.80
N ILE A 65 -7.19 -0.61 1.64
CA ILE A 65 -6.61 -1.25 0.45
C ILE A 65 -5.18 -1.73 0.74
N GLY A 66 -4.36 -0.93 1.43
CA GLY A 66 -3.00 -1.30 1.83
C GLY A 66 -2.97 -2.53 2.74
N LEU A 67 -3.88 -2.62 3.71
CA LEU A 67 -4.00 -3.80 4.58
C LEU A 67 -4.37 -5.06 3.82
N ILE A 68 -5.28 -4.98 2.85
CA ILE A 68 -5.66 -6.11 2.00
C ILE A 68 -4.46 -6.56 1.15
N LYS A 69 -3.76 -5.61 0.50
CA LYS A 69 -2.55 -5.90 -0.27
C LYS A 69 -1.47 -6.55 0.58
N TYR A 70 -1.25 -6.04 1.80
CA TYR A 70 -0.31 -6.63 2.74
C TYR A 70 -0.68 -8.07 3.09
N ALA A 71 -1.94 -8.34 3.44
CA ALA A 71 -2.41 -9.69 3.73
C ALA A 71 -2.25 -10.65 2.53
N GLN A 72 -2.41 -10.16 1.30
CA GLN A 72 -2.17 -10.95 0.08
C GLN A 72 -0.69 -11.27 -0.11
N ALA A 73 0.19 -10.28 0.06
CA ALA A 73 1.65 -10.46 -0.05
C ALA A 73 2.16 -11.49 0.99
N VAL A 74 1.74 -11.34 2.25
CA VAL A 74 2.10 -12.27 3.34
C VAL A 74 1.58 -13.68 3.07
N GLN A 75 0.40 -13.85 2.46
CA GLN A 75 -0.11 -15.17 2.08
C GLN A 75 0.69 -15.80 0.94
N ALA A 76 1.12 -15.01 -0.04
CA ALA A 76 1.94 -15.48 -1.16
C ALA A 76 3.33 -15.97 -0.71
N GLU A 77 3.90 -15.37 0.33
CA GLU A 77 5.19 -15.76 0.90
C GLU A 77 5.13 -17.03 1.78
N ARG A 78 3.94 -17.49 2.17
CA ARG A 78 3.83 -18.72 2.97
C ARG A 78 4.29 -19.91 2.12
N PRO A 79 5.30 -20.68 2.57
CA PRO A 79 5.72 -21.87 1.83
C PRO A 79 4.51 -22.77 1.70
N GLN A 80 4.16 -23.12 0.45
CA GLN A 80 3.11 -24.09 0.22
C GLN A 80 3.48 -25.35 1.01
N ARG A 81 2.72 -25.63 2.07
CA ARG A 81 2.71 -26.95 2.72
C ARG A 81 2.10 -27.90 1.71
N ARG A 82 2.93 -28.25 0.72
CA ARG A 82 2.62 -29.08 -0.43
C ARG A 82 2.11 -30.39 0.13
N GLY A 83 0.87 -30.70 -0.19
CA GLY A 83 0.13 -31.88 0.26
C GLY A 83 0.71 -33.21 -0.24
N PHE A 84 2.00 -33.28 -0.53
CA PHE A 84 2.71 -34.48 -0.95
C PHE A 84 2.68 -35.56 0.14
N GLY A 85 2.78 -35.15 1.42
CA GLY A 85 2.61 -36.08 2.55
C GLY A 85 1.17 -36.56 2.77
N ARG A 86 0.17 -35.78 2.34
CA ARG A 86 -1.26 -36.08 2.56
C ARG A 86 -1.83 -37.03 1.52
N ILE A 87 -1.22 -37.06 0.33
CA ILE A 87 -1.53 -38.02 -0.73
C ILE A 87 -0.82 -39.35 -0.44
N PHE A 88 0.45 -39.35 -0.03
CA PHE A 88 1.17 -40.58 0.30
C PHE A 88 0.56 -41.32 1.51
N SER A 89 0.09 -40.58 2.53
CA SER A 89 -0.62 -41.15 3.69
C SER A 89 -2.00 -41.74 3.36
N ARG A 90 -2.56 -41.41 2.18
CA ARG A 90 -3.83 -41.98 1.71
C ARG A 90 -3.64 -43.23 0.83
N PHE A 91 -2.41 -43.49 0.41
CA PHE A 91 -2.07 -44.65 -0.43
C PHE A 91 -1.27 -45.75 0.29
N LEU A 92 -0.69 -45.51 1.47
CA LEU A 92 -0.12 -46.57 2.33
C LEU A 92 -0.66 -46.49 3.78
N PRO A 93 -1.71 -47.24 4.11
CA PRO A 93 -2.15 -47.45 5.49
C PRO A 93 -1.40 -48.67 6.08
N GLY A 94 -0.19 -48.51 6.63
CA GLY A 94 0.45 -49.70 7.21
C GLY A 94 1.89 -49.68 7.72
N ILE A 95 2.51 -48.55 8.04
CA ILE A 95 3.83 -48.57 8.72
C ILE A 95 3.73 -47.70 9.97
N ARG A 96 3.75 -48.37 11.12
CA ARG A 96 3.72 -47.82 12.47
C ARG A 96 5.14 -47.87 13.03
#